data_AF-A0A6C5YUC1-F1
#
_entry.id   AF-A0A6C5YUC1-F1
#
_cell.length_a   1.000
_cell.length_b   1.000
_cell.length_c   1.000
_cell.angle_alpha   90.00
_cell.angle_beta   90.00
_cell.angle_gamma   90.00
#
_symmetry.space_group_name_H-M   'P 1'
#
loop_
_entity.id
_entity.type
_entity.pdbx_description
1 polymer ?
#
loop_
_entity_poly.entity_id
_entity_poly.type
_entity_poly.pdbx_seq_one_letter_code
_entity_poly.pdbx_strand_id
1 'polypeptide(L)' 'MRVIKSNALLSIANSYICDSPQPINISYAWNFGSLLALCLGTQILTGVILAMHYTPNIDLAFISVEHYIRYP' A
#
# COMPACT_ATOMS: atom_id res chain seq x y z
N MET A 1 -6.49 16.90 26.77
CA MET A 1 -6.43 15.64 25.98
C MET A 1 -5.33 15.76 24.94
N ARG A 2 -4.62 14.68 24.59
CA ARG A 2 -3.60 14.71 23.52
C ARG A 2 -4.27 15.16 22.21
N VAL A 3 -3.58 15.99 21.41
CA VAL A 3 -4.08 16.54 20.14
C VAL A 3 -4.63 15.44 19.20
N ILE A 4 -4.01 14.27 19.22
CA ILE A 4 -4.36 13.09 18.43
C ILE A 4 -5.77 12.55 18.78
N LYS A 5 -6.22 12.69 20.04
CA LYS A 5 -7.56 12.28 20.48
C LYS A 5 -8.61 13.38 20.34
N SER A 6 -8.17 14.63 20.21
CA SER A 6 -9.05 15.79 20.14
C SER A 6 -9.62 16.01 18.74
N ASN A 7 -8.86 15.68 17.69
CA ASN A 7 -9.31 15.83 16.30
C ASN A 7 -10.07 14.59 15.85
N ALA A 8 -11.25 14.76 15.25
CA ALA A 8 -12.13 13.66 14.84
C ALA A 8 -11.49 12.69 13.82
N LEU A 9 -10.66 13.20 12.91
CA LEU A 9 -9.94 12.34 11.95
C LEU A 9 -8.79 11.58 12.62
N LEU A 10 -8.04 12.25 13.51
CA LEU A 10 -6.90 11.63 14.19
C LEU A 10 -7.34 10.64 15.27
N SER A 11 -8.53 10.82 15.85
CA SER A 11 -9.04 9.89 16.87
C SER A 11 -9.35 8.51 16.28
N ILE A 12 -9.82 8.47 15.02
CA ILE A 12 -10.03 7.22 14.25
C ILE A 12 -8.67 6.54 14.02
N ALA A 13 -7.68 7.25 13.48
CA ALA A 13 -6.35 6.68 13.28
C ALA A 13 -5.74 6.18 14.61
N ASN A 14 -5.95 6.92 15.70
CA ASN A 14 -5.48 6.56 17.02
C ASN A 14 -6.11 5.26 17.55
N SER A 15 -7.41 5.03 17.34
CA SER A 15 -8.09 3.83 17.85
C SER A 15 -7.67 2.55 17.13
N TYR A 16 -7.25 2.64 15.86
CA TYR A 16 -6.86 1.47 15.07
C TYR A 16 -5.35 1.19 15.08
N ILE A 17 -4.52 2.23 15.13
CA ILE A 17 -3.07 2.09 14.91
C ILE A 17 -2.26 2.28 16.19
N CYS A 18 -2.65 3.21 17.07
CA CYS A 18 -1.79 3.65 18.17
C CYS A 18 -2.22 3.07 19.52
N ASP A 19 -3.46 3.32 19.93
CA ASP A 19 -4.00 2.89 21.23
C ASP A 19 -4.92 1.67 21.10
N SER A 20 -4.74 0.84 20.06
CA SER A 20 -5.52 -0.39 19.91
C SER A 20 -5.06 -1.43 20.95
N PRO A 21 -5.95 -1.97 21.79
CA PRO A 21 -5.59 -3.07 22.67
C PRO A 21 -5.31 -4.33 21.84
N GLN A 22 -4.14 -4.94 22.02
CA GLN A 22 -3.76 -6.19 21.37
C GLN A 22 -3.40 -7.25 22.42
N PRO A 23 -3.71 -8.54 22.18
CA PRO A 23 -3.34 -9.59 23.11
C PRO A 23 -1.81 -9.73 23.20
N ILE A 24 -1.30 -10.07 24.38
CA ILE A 24 0.16 -10.18 24.62
C ILE A 24 0.77 -11.38 23.86
N ASN A 25 -0.01 -12.44 23.65
CA ASN A 25 0.43 -13.68 22.99
C ASN A 25 -0.06 -13.74 21.53
N ILE A 26 0.33 -12.76 20.71
CA ILE A 26 0.09 -12.79 19.26
C ILE A 26 1.16 -13.62 18.55
N SER A 27 0.73 -14.50 17.64
CA SER A 27 1.64 -15.25 16.78
C SER A 27 2.14 -14.40 15.61
N TYR A 28 3.25 -14.81 14.99
CA TYR A 28 3.78 -14.13 13.81
C TYR A 28 2.81 -14.04 12.63
N ALA A 29 1.82 -14.95 12.56
CA ALA A 29 0.79 -14.93 11.52
C ALA A 29 -0.06 -13.64 11.54
N TRP A 30 -0.15 -12.94 12.68
CA TRP A 30 -0.84 -11.66 12.76
C TRP A 30 -0.18 -10.54 11.95
N ASN A 31 1.12 -10.69 11.60
CA ASN A 31 1.81 -9.72 10.75
C ASN A 31 1.40 -9.79 9.27
N PHE A 32 0.69 -10.83 8.83
CA PHE A 32 0.24 -10.91 7.44
C PHE A 32 -0.71 -9.77 7.07
N GLY A 33 -1.51 -9.27 8.02
CA GLY A 33 -2.39 -8.13 7.77
C GLY A 33 -1.63 -6.87 7.36
N SER A 34 -0.59 -6.48 8.12
CA SER A 34 0.25 -5.32 7.79
C SER A 34 1.08 -5.55 6.52
N LEU A 35 1.55 -6.78 6.31
CA LEU A 35 2.27 -7.13 5.09
C LEU A 35 1.39 -7.02 3.84
N LEU A 36 0.12 -7.40 3.92
CA LEU A 36 -0.85 -7.24 2.84
C LEU A 36 -1.14 -5.76 2.55
N ALA A 37 -1.28 -4.93 3.59
CA ALA A 37 -1.44 -3.49 3.42
C ALA A 37 -0.23 -2.86 2.72
N LEU A 38 0.99 -3.28 3.09
CA LEU A 38 2.22 -2.87 2.41
C LEU A 38 2.21 -3.33 0.95
N CYS A 39 1.90 -4.60 0.68
CA CYS A 39 1.85 -5.17 -0.66
C CYS A 39 0.87 -4.43 -1.57
N LEU A 40 -0.33 -4.12 -1.06
CA LEU A 40 -1.31 -3.35 -1.81
C LEU A 40 -0.80 -1.93 -2.10
N GLY A 41 -0.22 -1.26 -1.10
CA GLY A 41 0.35 0.08 -1.26
C GLY A 41 1.46 0.11 -2.32
N THR A 42 2.38 -0.86 -2.29
CA THR A 42 3.45 -0.96 -3.29
C THR A 42 2.90 -1.28 -4.67
N GLN A 43 1.95 -2.20 -4.81
CA GLN A 43 1.33 -2.53 -6.11
C GLN A 43 0.59 -1.35 -6.73
N ILE A 44 -0.15 -0.56 -5.95
CA ILE A 44 -0.82 0.63 -6.46
C ILE A 44 0.22 1.66 -6.94
N LEU A 45 1.25 1.92 -6.13
CA LEU A 45 2.27 2.91 -6.47
C LEU A 45 3.04 2.50 -7.73
N THR A 46 3.56 1.27 -7.77
CA THR A 46 4.34 0.79 -8.94
C THR A 46 3.45 0.60 -10.16
N GLY A 47 2.21 0.16 -9.99
CA GLY A 47 1.23 0.02 -11.05
C GLY A 47 0.87 1.36 -11.71
N VAL A 48 0.71 2.44 -10.92
CA VAL A 48 0.47 3.78 -11.46
C VAL A 48 1.67 4.28 -12.27
N ILE A 49 2.89 4.07 -11.78
CA ILE A 49 4.12 4.43 -12.50
C ILE A 49 4.20 3.65 -13.82
N LEU A 50 3.96 2.33 -13.77
CA LEU A 50 3.98 1.49 -14.96
C LEU A 50 2.91 1.91 -15.98
N ALA A 51 1.71 2.27 -15.51
CA ALA A 51 0.61 2.71 -16.37
C ALA A 51 0.91 4.00 -17.15
N MET A 52 1.79 4.87 -16.64
CA MET A 52 2.22 6.08 -17.37
C MET A 52 3.04 5.76 -18.63
N HIS A 53 3.71 4.61 -18.66
CA HIS A 53 4.58 4.17 -19.77
C HIS A 53 3.96 3.04 -20.60
N TYR A 54 2.85 2.46 -20.15
CA TYR A 54 2.20 1.33 -20.81
C TYR A 54 1.28 1.78 -21.96
N THR A 55 1.30 1.05 -23.07
CA THR A 55 0.38 1.28 -24.21
C THR A 55 -0.62 0.12 -24.32
N PRO A 56 -1.95 0.36 -24.17
CA PRO A 56 -2.96 -0.70 -24.07
C PRO A 56 -3.39 -1.33 -25.41
N ASN A 57 -2.65 -1.11 -26.49
CA ASN A 57 -2.94 -1.73 -27.78
C ASN A 57 -2.35 -3.14 -27.84
N ILE A 58 -3.07 -4.13 -28.39
CA ILE A 58 -2.64 -5.53 -28.46
C ILE A 58 -1.28 -5.71 -29.14
N ASP A 59 -1.02 -4.94 -30.20
CA ASP A 59 0.23 -5.00 -30.96
C ASP A 59 1.42 -4.35 -30.21
N LEU A 60 1.14 -3.44 -29.27
CA LEU A 60 2.13 -2.61 -28.58
C LEU A 60 2.29 -2.96 -27.09
N ALA A 61 1.39 -3.76 -26.52
CA ALA A 61 1.37 -4.08 -25.09
C ALA A 61 2.71 -4.67 -24.64
N PHE A 62 3.21 -5.68 -25.36
CA PHE A 62 4.50 -6.30 -25.04
C PHE A 62 5.68 -5.36 -25.27
N ILE A 63 5.68 -4.62 -26.38
CA ILE A 63 6.75 -3.68 -26.75
C ILE A 63 6.86 -2.56 -25.70
N SER A 64 5.74 -2.06 -25.18
CA SER A 64 5.73 -1.02 -24.16
C SER A 64 6.34 -1.49 -22.83
N VAL A 65 6.15 -2.77 -22.47
CA VAL A 65 6.79 -3.38 -21.29
C VAL A 65 8.28 -3.62 -21.54
N GLU A 66 8.66 -4.12 -22.72
CA GLU A 66 10.07 -4.30 -23.11
C GLU A 66 10.83 -2.95 -23.09
N HIS A 67 10.18 -1.90 -23.57
CA HIS A 67 10.72 -0.53 -23.55
C HIS A 67 10.98 -0.07 -22.11
N TYR A 68 10.01 -0.20 -21.20
CA TYR A 68 10.16 0.18 -19.79
C TYR A 68 11.29 -0.59 -19.08
N ILE A 69 11.50 -1.88 -19.41
CA ILE A 69 12.57 -2.69 -18.80
C ILE A 69 13.96 -2.25 -19.30
N ARG A 70 14.09 -1.86 -20.57
CA ARG A 70 15.38 -1.55 -21.20
C ARG A 70 15.77 -0.08 -21.12
N TYR A 71 14.78 0.81 -21.07
CA TYR A 71 14.97 2.26 -21.11
C TYR A 71 14.12 2.88 -19.98
N PRO A 72 14.73 3.15 -18.82
CA PRO A 72 14.06 3.84 -17.72
C PRO A 72 13.87 5.33 -17.99
#